data_AF-A0A496BNW1-F1
#
_entry.id   AF-A0A496BNW1-F1
#
_cell.length_a   1.000
_cell.length_b   1.000
_cell.length_c   1.000
_cell.angle_alpha   90.00
_cell.angle_beta   90.00
_cell.angle_gamma   90.00
#
_symmetry.space_group_name_H-M   'P 1'
#
loop_
_entity.id
_entity.type
_entity.pdbx_description
1 polymer ?
#
loop_
_entity_poly.entity_id
_entity_poly.type
_entity_poly.pdbx_seq_one_letter_code
_entity_poly.pdbx_strand_id
1 'polypeptide(L)'
;MKRKWFFMAKLVSQYCKVSAIAVIAMVGMFVFENTVAAHEITRNRKENRNTGRSRVAALNPLSTLNQSWLDLTFGVKADVETLAKAAPIYQETRDALQKQLKEARNADSKREAAKKLRETVKETYAKFDASLKEVLTEDQMTKLTELKEKRRTETRERIRESRRSQRKHRNSRRHR
;
A
#
# COMPACT_ATOMS: atom_id res chain seq x y z
N MET A 1 42.58 33.44 2.95
CA MET A 1 41.20 33.04 3.35
C MET A 1 40.54 32.02 2.39
N LYS A 2 41.23 30.95 1.95
CA LYS A 2 40.64 29.95 1.00
C LYS A 2 40.40 28.55 1.59
N ARG A 3 40.80 28.28 2.84
CA ARG A 3 40.74 26.93 3.44
C ARG A 3 39.41 26.57 4.13
N LYS A 4 38.56 27.56 4.46
CA LYS A 4 37.27 27.31 5.14
C LYS A 4 36.19 26.74 4.20
N TRP A 5 36.23 27.08 2.90
CA TRP A 5 35.23 26.63 1.93
C TRP A 5 35.33 25.13 1.60
N PHE A 6 36.53 24.57 1.60
CA PHE A 6 36.74 23.15 1.30
C PHE A 6 36.23 22.20 2.40
N PHE A 7 36.20 22.66 3.67
CA PHE A 7 35.73 21.83 4.78
C PHE A 7 34.20 21.73 4.82
N MET A 8 33.49 22.83 4.51
CA MET A 8 32.03 22.86 4.43
C MET A 8 31.49 21.96 3.30
N ALA A 9 32.12 21.97 2.13
CA ALA A 9 31.70 21.12 1.00
C ALA A 9 31.87 19.62 1.30
N LYS A 10 32.92 19.25 2.06
CA LYS A 10 33.19 17.85 2.42
C LYS A 10 32.20 17.30 3.46
N LEU A 11 31.76 18.16 4.39
CA LEU A 11 30.72 17.83 5.36
C LEU A 11 29.35 17.63 4.68
N VAL A 12 28.92 18.56 3.82
CA VAL A 12 27.62 18.43 3.10
C VAL A 12 27.59 17.19 2.21
N SER A 13 28.70 16.85 1.54
CA SER A 13 28.80 15.65 0.71
C SER A 13 28.77 14.34 1.52
N GLN A 14 29.27 14.34 2.76
CA GLN A 14 29.16 13.19 3.66
C GLN A 14 27.72 13.01 4.19
N TYR A 15 27.04 14.09 4.58
CA TYR A 15 25.66 14.00 5.07
C TYR A 15 24.68 13.50 3.99
N CYS A 16 24.83 13.88 2.73
CA CYS A 16 24.01 13.35 1.63
C CYS A 16 24.21 11.84 1.37
N LYS A 17 25.41 11.30 1.62
CA LYS A 17 25.68 9.87 1.44
C LYS A 17 25.12 9.02 2.56
N VAL A 18 25.18 9.52 3.80
CA VAL A 18 24.67 8.79 4.97
C VAL A 18 23.14 8.77 4.98
N SER A 19 22.46 9.84 4.54
CA SER A 19 20.99 9.87 4.45
C SER A 19 20.45 8.93 3.37
N ALA A 20 21.11 8.83 2.21
CA ALA A 20 20.73 7.91 1.15
C ALA A 20 20.82 6.43 1.60
N ILE A 21 21.85 6.08 2.38
CA ILE A 21 22.03 4.72 2.91
C ILE A 21 20.93 4.38 3.93
N ALA A 22 20.51 5.33 4.76
CA ALA A 22 19.42 5.13 5.72
C ALA A 22 18.07 4.88 5.02
N VAL A 23 17.78 5.61 3.94
CA VAL A 23 16.56 5.41 3.14
C VAL A 23 16.59 4.04 2.45
N ILE A 24 17.73 3.64 1.87
CA ILE A 24 17.87 2.31 1.25
C ILE A 24 17.72 1.20 2.29
N ALA A 25 18.27 1.37 3.50
CA ALA A 25 18.13 0.40 4.59
C ALA A 25 16.67 0.29 5.07
N MET A 26 15.94 1.41 5.20
CA MET A 26 14.52 1.39 5.54
C MET A 26 13.68 0.73 4.44
N VAL A 27 13.96 1.02 3.17
CA VAL A 27 13.27 0.37 2.04
C VAL A 27 13.60 -1.12 2.00
N GLY A 28 14.85 -1.50 2.26
CA GLY A 28 15.30 -2.90 2.35
C GLY A 28 14.59 -3.67 3.47
N MET A 29 14.55 -3.11 4.69
CA MET A 29 13.78 -3.68 5.81
C MET A 29 12.29 -3.77 5.49
N PHE A 30 11.72 -2.76 4.82
CA PHE A 30 10.31 -2.73 4.43
C PHE A 30 9.94 -3.79 3.38
N VAL A 31 10.84 -4.11 2.44
CA VAL A 31 10.66 -5.23 1.48
C VAL A 31 10.79 -6.57 2.19
N PHE A 32 11.71 -6.69 3.16
CA PHE A 32 11.90 -7.92 3.93
C PHE A 32 10.69 -8.23 4.83
N GLU A 33 10.12 -7.24 5.52
CA GLU A 33 8.90 -7.44 6.32
C GLU A 33 7.67 -7.80 5.47
N ASN A 34 7.49 -7.18 4.29
CA ASN A 34 6.38 -7.50 3.40
C ASN A 34 6.50 -8.91 2.80
N THR A 35 7.71 -9.39 2.50
CA THR A 35 7.93 -10.74 1.97
C THR A 35 7.71 -11.81 3.05
N VAL A 36 8.14 -11.56 4.28
CA VAL A 36 7.90 -12.46 5.42
C VAL A 36 6.40 -12.52 5.78
N ALA A 37 5.70 -11.39 5.86
CA ALA A 37 4.27 -11.36 6.12
C ALA A 37 3.44 -12.04 5.00
N ALA A 38 3.89 -11.92 3.74
CA ALA A 38 3.28 -12.64 2.62
C ALA A 38 3.51 -14.17 2.70
N HIS A 39 4.63 -14.61 3.26
CA HIS A 39 4.96 -16.04 3.46
C HIS A 39 4.17 -16.68 4.61
N GLU A 40 3.80 -15.91 5.64
CA GLU A 40 2.98 -16.42 6.74
C GLU A 40 1.51 -16.62 6.31
N ILE A 41 1.01 -15.79 5.40
CA ILE A 41 -0.35 -15.92 4.83
C ILE A 41 -0.48 -17.14 3.91
N THR A 42 0.59 -17.58 3.24
CA THR A 42 0.54 -18.75 2.35
C THR A 42 0.58 -20.09 3.09
N ARG A 43 1.28 -20.18 4.24
CA ARG A 43 1.35 -21.42 5.04
C ARG A 43 -0.02 -21.78 5.66
N ASN A 44 -0.79 -20.77 6.09
CA ASN A 44 -2.16 -20.95 6.61
C ASN A 44 -3.26 -21.11 5.53
N ARG A 45 -2.92 -21.08 4.24
CA ARG A 45 -3.92 -21.07 3.14
C ARG A 45 -4.33 -22.45 2.62
N LYS A 46 -3.63 -23.52 2.99
CA LYS A 46 -3.94 -24.88 2.51
C LYS A 46 -5.04 -25.58 3.32
N GLU A 47 -5.25 -25.19 4.57
CA GLU A 47 -6.12 -25.97 5.49
C GLU A 47 -7.57 -25.49 5.55
N ASN A 48 -7.88 -24.27 5.11
CA ASN A 48 -9.19 -23.66 5.39
C ASN A 48 -9.99 -23.26 4.14
N ARG A 49 -10.17 -24.21 3.21
CA ARG A 49 -10.91 -23.98 1.95
C ARG A 49 -12.44 -23.99 2.09
N ASN A 50 -13.01 -24.26 3.27
CA ASN A 50 -14.46 -24.51 3.37
C ASN A 50 -15.26 -23.66 4.37
N THR A 51 -14.67 -22.72 5.10
CA THR A 51 -15.45 -21.81 5.97
C THR A 51 -15.62 -20.44 5.33
N GLY A 52 -16.88 -20.01 5.19
CA GLY A 52 -17.30 -18.72 4.62
C GLY A 52 -16.33 -17.59 4.91
N ARG A 53 -15.58 -17.20 3.88
CA ARG A 53 -14.55 -16.17 3.92
C ARG A 53 -15.17 -14.90 4.51
N SER A 54 -14.79 -14.58 5.75
CA SER A 54 -15.26 -13.39 6.44
C SER A 54 -15.11 -12.19 5.53
N ARG A 55 -16.21 -11.47 5.25
CA ARG A 55 -16.23 -10.30 4.35
C ARG A 55 -15.21 -9.23 4.76
N VAL A 56 -14.80 -9.24 6.03
CA VAL A 56 -13.74 -8.41 6.60
C VAL A 56 -12.36 -8.80 6.05
N ALA A 57 -12.04 -10.10 5.93
CA ALA A 57 -10.77 -10.56 5.38
C ALA A 57 -10.64 -10.35 3.85
N ALA A 58 -11.76 -10.09 3.17
CA ALA A 58 -11.76 -9.71 1.76
C ALA A 58 -11.38 -8.24 1.53
N LEU A 59 -11.46 -7.39 2.56
CA LEU A 59 -10.97 -6.02 2.54
C LEU A 59 -9.51 -6.04 3.01
N ASN A 60 -8.57 -5.86 2.08
CA ASN A 60 -7.17 -5.66 2.42
C ASN A 60 -6.77 -4.19 2.16
N PRO A 61 -7.17 -3.25 3.04
CA PRO A 61 -6.84 -1.85 2.88
C PRO A 61 -5.34 -1.59 2.99
N LEU A 62 -4.57 -2.41 3.71
CA LEU A 62 -3.11 -2.24 3.82
C LEU A 62 -2.41 -2.50 2.48
N SER A 63 -2.86 -3.50 1.71
CA SER A 63 -2.28 -3.78 0.40
C SER A 63 -2.41 -2.59 -0.56
N THR A 64 -3.55 -1.92 -0.58
CA THR A 64 -3.76 -0.75 -1.45
C THR A 64 -2.88 0.44 -1.03
N LEU A 65 -2.64 0.60 0.28
CA LEU A 65 -1.80 1.67 0.81
C LEU A 65 -0.34 1.41 0.43
N ASN A 66 0.14 0.18 0.66
CA ASN A 66 1.49 -0.23 0.29
C ASN A 66 1.73 -0.08 -1.22
N GLN A 67 0.75 -0.42 -2.04
CA GLN A 67 0.85 -0.23 -3.48
C GLN A 67 0.95 1.26 -3.87
N SER A 68 0.20 2.12 -3.19
CA SER A 68 0.26 3.57 -3.41
C SER A 68 1.62 4.14 -3.00
N TRP A 69 2.20 3.62 -1.92
CA TRP A 69 3.57 3.96 -1.53
C TRP A 69 4.60 3.52 -2.57
N LEU A 70 4.49 2.29 -3.08
CA LEU A 70 5.38 1.78 -4.13
C LEU A 70 5.27 2.58 -5.44
N ASP A 71 4.09 3.04 -5.80
CA ASP A 71 3.93 3.93 -6.96
C ASP A 71 4.64 5.25 -6.72
N LEU A 72 4.53 5.80 -5.51
CA LEU A 72 5.17 7.05 -5.19
C LEU A 72 6.70 6.94 -5.33
N THR A 73 7.27 5.83 -4.85
CA THR A 73 8.71 5.59 -4.91
C THR A 73 9.21 5.19 -6.30
N PHE A 74 8.49 4.35 -7.03
CA PHE A 74 8.99 3.74 -8.27
C PHE A 74 8.27 4.20 -9.55
N GLY A 75 6.97 4.49 -9.47
CA GLY A 75 6.17 4.91 -10.61
C GLY A 75 6.31 6.41 -10.88
N VAL A 76 6.05 7.21 -9.85
CA VAL A 76 6.18 8.68 -9.86
C VAL A 76 7.64 9.10 -9.70
N LYS A 77 8.46 8.25 -9.04
CA LYS A 77 9.86 8.53 -8.71
C LYS A 77 10.00 9.85 -7.94
N ALA A 78 9.18 10.00 -6.90
CA ALA A 78 9.26 11.17 -6.04
C ALA A 78 10.67 11.32 -5.44
N ASP A 79 11.10 12.56 -5.28
CA ASP A 79 12.44 12.89 -4.81
C ASP A 79 12.66 12.41 -3.38
N VAL A 80 13.91 12.20 -2.97
CA VAL A 80 14.23 11.68 -1.62
C VAL A 80 13.69 12.59 -0.52
N GLU A 81 13.72 13.92 -0.71
CA GLU A 81 13.16 14.88 0.24
C GLU A 81 11.63 14.77 0.34
N THR A 82 10.97 14.60 -0.80
CA THR A 82 9.52 14.42 -0.90
C THR A 82 9.09 13.10 -0.25
N LEU A 83 9.83 12.03 -0.48
CA LEU A 83 9.62 10.73 0.16
C LEU A 83 9.88 10.80 1.66
N ALA A 84 10.89 11.54 2.12
CA ALA A 84 11.16 11.73 3.55
C ALA A 84 10.00 12.43 4.27
N LYS A 85 9.36 13.41 3.62
CA LYS A 85 8.16 14.09 4.14
C LYS A 85 6.89 13.23 4.04
N ALA A 86 6.76 12.41 3.00
CA ALA A 86 5.62 11.52 2.81
C ALA A 86 5.67 10.26 3.69
N ALA A 87 6.86 9.84 4.13
CA ALA A 87 7.06 8.66 4.97
C ALA A 87 6.28 8.68 6.29
N PRO A 88 6.31 9.75 7.12
CA PRO A 88 5.50 9.81 8.33
C PRO A 88 4.00 9.74 8.04
N ILE A 89 3.52 10.43 7.00
CA ILE A 89 2.11 10.38 6.57
C ILE A 89 1.69 8.94 6.23
N TYR A 90 2.55 8.22 5.50
CA TYR A 90 2.33 6.82 5.17
C TYR A 90 2.30 5.92 6.42
N GLN A 91 3.25 6.09 7.34
CA GLN A 91 3.33 5.30 8.57
C GLN A 91 2.10 5.51 9.46
N GLU A 92 1.71 6.76 9.71
CA GLU A 92 0.50 7.07 10.49
C GLU A 92 -0.75 6.45 9.88
N THR A 93 -0.89 6.55 8.55
CA THR A 93 -2.02 5.97 7.83
C THR A 93 -2.02 4.44 7.93
N ARG A 94 -0.84 3.81 7.80
CA ARG A 94 -0.68 2.35 7.93
C ARG A 94 -1.09 1.89 9.32
N ASP A 95 -0.62 2.56 10.35
CA ASP A 95 -0.90 2.21 11.75
C ASP A 95 -2.38 2.37 12.08
N ALA A 96 -3.00 3.46 11.60
CA ALA A 96 -4.44 3.67 11.73
C ALA A 96 -5.25 2.57 11.06
N LEU A 97 -4.90 2.20 9.81
CA LEU A 97 -5.56 1.12 9.08
C LEU A 97 -5.35 -0.24 9.76
N GLN A 98 -4.16 -0.52 10.27
CA GLN A 98 -3.85 -1.76 10.97
C GLN A 98 -4.65 -1.87 12.27
N LYS A 99 -4.80 -0.78 13.02
CA LYS A 99 -5.65 -0.72 14.21
C LYS A 99 -7.11 -0.99 13.87
N GLN A 100 -7.66 -0.31 12.87
CA GLN A 100 -9.04 -0.51 12.41
C GLN A 100 -9.31 -1.95 11.94
N LEU A 101 -8.33 -2.57 11.26
CA LEU A 101 -8.40 -3.98 10.86
C LEU A 101 -8.44 -4.93 12.05
N LYS A 102 -7.60 -4.70 13.07
CA LYS A 102 -7.60 -5.50 14.31
C LYS A 102 -8.94 -5.37 15.04
N GLU A 103 -9.46 -4.16 15.18
CA GLU A 103 -10.77 -3.90 15.80
C GLU A 103 -11.89 -4.61 15.04
N ALA A 104 -11.93 -4.49 13.71
CA ALA A 104 -12.94 -5.15 12.88
C ALA A 104 -12.83 -6.68 12.90
N ARG A 105 -11.61 -7.22 13.07
CA ARG A 105 -11.36 -8.66 13.22
C ARG A 105 -11.89 -9.18 14.54
N ASN A 106 -11.78 -8.41 15.62
CA ASN A 106 -12.18 -8.80 16.97
C ASN A 106 -13.65 -8.52 17.29
N ALA A 107 -14.34 -7.71 16.48
CA ALA A 107 -15.76 -7.39 16.69
C ALA A 107 -16.69 -8.61 16.62
N ASP A 108 -17.69 -8.66 17.50
CA ASP A 108 -18.67 -9.75 17.56
C ASP A 108 -19.55 -9.80 16.30
N SER A 109 -20.05 -8.64 15.84
CA SER A 109 -20.79 -8.53 14.59
C SER A 109 -19.87 -8.27 13.40
N LYS A 110 -19.49 -9.34 12.69
CA LYS A 110 -18.63 -9.24 11.49
C LYS A 110 -19.25 -8.42 10.36
N ARG A 111 -20.59 -8.35 10.27
CA ARG A 111 -21.30 -7.60 9.22
C ARG A 111 -21.22 -6.10 9.47
N GLU A 112 -21.50 -5.66 10.69
CA GLU A 112 -21.41 -4.25 11.07
C GLU A 112 -19.95 -3.78 11.09
N ALA A 113 -19.04 -4.63 11.59
CA ALA A 113 -17.60 -4.36 11.53
C ALA A 113 -17.10 -4.18 10.10
N ALA A 114 -17.57 -4.98 9.14
CA ALA A 114 -17.20 -4.83 7.73
C ALA A 114 -17.75 -3.52 7.12
N LYS A 115 -18.95 -3.08 7.52
CA LYS A 115 -19.53 -1.81 7.04
C LYS A 115 -18.74 -0.64 7.60
N LYS A 116 -18.54 -0.61 8.93
CA LYS A 116 -17.77 0.43 9.62
C LYS A 116 -16.34 0.51 9.08
N LEU A 117 -15.66 -0.64 8.90
CA LEU A 117 -14.32 -0.68 8.34
C LEU A 117 -14.26 -0.07 6.93
N ARG A 118 -15.27 -0.26 6.08
CA ARG A 118 -15.27 0.35 4.74
C ARG A 118 -15.37 1.87 4.80
N GLU A 119 -16.22 2.39 5.68
CA GLU A 119 -16.40 3.83 5.88
C GLU A 119 -15.13 4.46 6.45
N THR A 120 -14.57 3.88 7.52
CA THR A 120 -13.35 4.39 8.16
C THR A 120 -12.14 4.29 7.24
N VAL A 121 -12.01 3.21 6.47
CA VAL A 121 -10.96 3.07 5.45
C VAL A 121 -11.08 4.18 4.41
N LYS A 122 -12.30 4.45 3.90
CA LYS A 122 -12.51 5.52 2.91
C LYS A 122 -12.09 6.88 3.44
N GLU A 123 -12.46 7.21 4.68
CA GLU A 123 -12.05 8.45 5.34
C GLU A 123 -10.55 8.52 5.55
N THR A 124 -9.93 7.42 5.97
CA THR A 124 -8.48 7.34 6.20
C THR A 124 -7.72 7.55 4.90
N TYR A 125 -8.20 6.98 3.79
CA TYR A 125 -7.63 7.24 2.46
C TYR A 125 -7.84 8.67 1.98
N ALA A 126 -8.99 9.28 2.26
CA ALA A 126 -9.23 10.67 1.90
C ALA A 126 -8.27 11.61 2.65
N LYS A 127 -8.00 11.34 3.93
CA LYS A 127 -6.99 12.08 4.71
C LYS A 127 -5.59 11.86 4.17
N PHE A 128 -5.22 10.61 3.87
CA PHE A 128 -3.93 10.28 3.26
C PHE A 128 -3.71 11.04 1.95
N ASP A 129 -4.69 11.04 1.05
CA ASP A 129 -4.59 11.74 -0.23
C ASP A 129 -4.56 13.27 -0.05
N ALA A 130 -5.24 13.82 0.97
CA ALA A 130 -5.15 15.25 1.31
C ALA A 130 -3.75 15.61 1.84
N SER A 131 -3.21 14.86 2.80
CA SER A 131 -1.87 15.09 3.35
C SER A 131 -0.78 14.89 2.30
N LEU A 132 -0.94 13.95 1.37
CA LEU A 132 0.00 13.78 0.26
C LEU A 132 0.02 14.99 -0.68
N LYS A 133 -1.11 15.67 -0.91
CA LYS A 133 -1.14 16.89 -1.73
C LYS A 133 -0.35 18.06 -1.15
N GLU A 134 -0.13 18.08 0.16
CA GLU A 134 0.68 19.11 0.82
C GLU A 134 2.19 18.90 0.60
N VAL A 135 2.58 17.67 0.25
CA VAL A 135 3.99 17.27 0.12
C VAL A 135 4.38 17.06 -1.35
N LEU A 136 3.46 16.54 -2.16
CA LEU A 136 3.67 16.23 -3.58
C LEU A 136 3.35 17.42 -4.46
N THR A 137 4.06 17.55 -5.58
CA THR A 137 3.67 18.49 -6.63
C THR A 137 2.40 18.04 -7.34
N GLU A 138 1.70 18.96 -8.00
CA GLU A 138 0.48 18.65 -8.76
C GLU A 138 0.74 17.58 -9.84
N ASP A 139 1.89 17.65 -10.51
CA ASP A 139 2.31 16.65 -11.51
C ASP A 139 2.50 15.26 -10.90
N GLN A 140 3.14 15.18 -9.73
CA GLN A 140 3.35 13.92 -9.01
C GLN A 140 2.03 13.32 -8.54
N MET A 141 1.12 14.16 -8.03
CA MET A 141 -0.21 13.74 -7.60
C MET A 141 -1.07 13.27 -8.76
N THR A 142 -0.96 13.92 -9.92
CA THR A 142 -1.67 13.52 -11.15
C THR A 142 -1.19 12.15 -11.62
N LYS A 143 0.13 11.95 -11.74
CA LYS A 143 0.71 10.64 -12.09
C LYS A 143 0.31 9.54 -11.11
N LEU A 144 0.31 9.84 -9.81
CA LEU A 144 -0.12 8.89 -8.79
C LEU A 144 -1.60 8.50 -8.96
N THR A 145 -2.44 9.46 -9.32
CA THR A 145 -3.88 9.24 -9.58
C THR A 145 -4.10 8.38 -10.82
N GLU A 146 -3.36 8.63 -11.89
CA GLU A 146 -3.41 7.81 -13.11
C GLU A 146 -3.00 6.35 -12.85
N LEU A 147 -1.94 6.13 -12.08
CA LEU A 147 -1.51 4.78 -11.68
C LEU A 147 -2.57 4.07 -10.84
N LYS A 148 -3.21 4.79 -9.90
CA LYS A 148 -4.32 4.27 -9.10
C LYS A 148 -5.51 3.86 -9.98
N GLU A 149 -5.92 4.71 -10.92
CA GLU A 149 -7.04 4.40 -11.83
C GLU A 149 -6.71 3.26 -12.80
N LYS A 150 -5.50 3.23 -13.37
CA LYS A 150 -5.04 2.12 -14.22
C LYS A 150 -5.11 0.78 -13.50
N ARG A 151 -4.69 0.71 -12.24
CA ARG A 151 -4.86 -0.52 -11.44
C ARG A 151 -6.32 -0.87 -11.21
N ARG A 152 -7.16 0.13 -10.98
CA ARG A 152 -8.58 -0.08 -10.73
C ARG A 152 -9.25 -0.67 -11.97
N THR A 153 -8.91 -0.19 -13.17
CA THR A 153 -9.40 -0.74 -14.44
C THR A 153 -8.87 -2.15 -14.68
N GLU A 154 -7.57 -2.39 -14.56
CA GLU A 154 -6.97 -3.73 -14.72
C GLU A 154 -7.55 -4.75 -13.74
N THR A 155 -7.81 -4.34 -12.49
CA THR A 155 -8.43 -5.22 -11.49
C THR A 155 -9.88 -5.53 -11.86
N ARG A 156 -10.63 -4.53 -12.34
CA ARG A 156 -12.01 -4.73 -12.81
C ARG A 156 -12.06 -5.68 -14.00
N GLU A 157 -11.13 -5.56 -14.94
CA GLU A 157 -11.02 -6.43 -16.11
C GLU A 157 -10.70 -7.87 -15.72
N ARG A 158 -9.68 -8.09 -14.88
CA ARG A 158 -9.34 -9.42 -14.34
C ARG A 158 -10.53 -10.08 -13.64
N ILE A 159 -11.30 -9.33 -12.85
CA ILE A 159 -12.50 -9.84 -12.20
C ILE A 159 -13.57 -10.22 -13.23
N ARG A 160 -13.80 -9.40 -14.26
CA ARG A 160 -14.76 -9.69 -15.32
C ARG A 160 -14.37 -10.95 -16.09
N GLU A 161 -13.09 -11.08 -16.44
CA GLU A 161 -12.56 -12.26 -17.14
C GLU A 161 -12.69 -13.52 -16.29
N SER A 162 -12.29 -13.47 -15.01
CA SER A 162 -12.44 -14.59 -14.08
C SER A 162 -13.90 -15.08 -13.98
N ARG A 163 -14.86 -14.14 -13.91
CA ARG A 163 -16.30 -14.47 -13.90
C ARG A 163 -16.77 -15.11 -15.20
N ARG A 164 -16.28 -14.64 -16.36
CA ARG A 164 -16.60 -15.23 -17.67
C ARG A 164 -16.08 -16.67 -17.77
N SER A 165 -14.84 -16.91 -17.36
CA SER A 165 -14.23 -18.25 -17.37
C SER A 165 -14.95 -19.22 -16.43
N GLN A 166 -15.33 -18.77 -15.22
CA GLN A 166 -16.13 -19.59 -14.29
C GLN A 166 -17.51 -19.97 -14.85
N ARG A 167 -18.19 -19.05 -15.56
CA ARG A 167 -19.47 -19.33 -16.22
C ARG A 167 -19.33 -20.39 -17.31
N LYS A 168 -18.31 -20.28 -18.17
CA LYS A 168 -18.00 -21.29 -19.20
C LYS A 168 -17.72 -22.66 -18.59
N HIS A 169 -16.96 -22.69 -17.49
CA HIS A 169 -16.60 -23.95 -16.83
C HIS A 169 -17.78 -24.62 -16.11
N ARG A 170 -18.74 -23.83 -15.60
CA ARG A 170 -19.99 -24.36 -15.03
C ARG A 170 -20.93 -24.94 -16.10
N ASN A 171 -21.07 -24.26 -17.23
CA ASN A 171 -21.94 -24.74 -18.31
C ASN A 171 -21.39 -26.03 -18.95
N SER A 172 -20.07 -26.15 -19.15
CA SER A 172 -19.46 -27.38 -19.67
C SER A 172 -19.62 -28.61 -18.77
N ARG A 173 -19.81 -28.42 -17.45
CA ARG A 173 -20.09 -29.52 -16.50
C ARG A 173 -21.56 -29.91 -16.41
N ARG A 174 -22.49 -29.10 -16.94
CA ARG A 174 -23.93 -29.42 -17.00
C ARG A 174 -24.32 -30.23 -18.23
N HIS A 175 -23.44 -30.30 -19.23
CA HIS A 175 -23.67 -31.01 -20.50
C HIS A 175 -22.82 -32.28 -20.63
N ARG A 176 -22.24 -32.76 -19.52
CA ARG A 176 -21.70 -34.13 -19.36
C ARG A 176 -22.56 -34.85 -18.35
#